data_AF-A0A3D0T697-F1
#
_entry.id   AF-A0A3D0T697-F1
#
_cell.length_a   1.000
_cell.length_b   1.000
_cell.length_c   1.000
_cell.angle_alpha   90.00
_cell.angle_beta   90.00
_cell.angle_gamma   90.00
#
_symmetry.space_group_name_H-M   'P 1'
#
loop_
_entity.id
_entity.type
_entity.pdbx_description
1 polymer ?
#
loop_
_entity_poly.entity_id
_entity_poly.type
_entity_poly.pdbx_seq_one_letter_code
_entity_poly.pdbx_strand_id
1 'polypeptide(L)'
;MRHILKTLIYLQIMLKTLSKIFPIIDHLYIFQILEYDLWQFIKWFIKYPFKRNLQKKHNLEFTLKIKILLILIIFWILIFNFILGFWLTLLIFIFLSPVFIFLSYITYLPLEIYYKNKLMSQAKQKLASLHSLKIIAITGSYGKTSTKDMLYTLLWKKFRVVKTPKSFNTPMGLSQTILDYLKPNTQIFIAELGAYKIGDIKKLTEFLHPTIGVITAIAPQHLERFGSLENIKKAKMELFENLPPGGVAIRGLGLEAASKVAKQLGMSPAEIKERIEWLQPTLHRQEIKKQGGMTIIDNTYNTNPESAKTSLKLLHDTPGSQKILITPGLVELG
;
A
#
# COMPACT_ATOMS: atom_id res chain seq x y z
N MET A 1 -14.79 3.09 29.71
CA MET A 1 -14.90 3.43 28.27
C MET A 1 -15.27 4.89 27.99
N ARG A 2 -16.33 5.46 28.63
CA ARG A 2 -16.76 6.87 28.43
C ARG A 2 -15.73 7.93 28.86
N HIS A 3 -14.96 7.69 29.92
CA HIS A 3 -13.89 8.61 30.35
C HIS A 3 -12.75 8.71 29.34
N ILE A 4 -12.28 7.58 28.80
CA ILE A 4 -11.23 7.53 27.78
C ILE A 4 -11.67 8.30 26.52
N LEU A 5 -12.94 8.16 26.13
CA LEU A 5 -13.49 8.86 24.97
C LEU A 5 -13.55 10.38 25.19
N LYS A 6 -13.94 10.84 26.39
CA LYS A 6 -13.91 12.27 26.74
C LYS A 6 -12.50 12.83 26.75
N THR A 7 -11.53 12.12 27.34
CA THR A 7 -10.12 12.54 27.35
C THR A 7 -9.55 12.66 25.93
N LEU A 8 -9.92 11.74 25.04
CA LEU A 8 -9.53 11.80 23.62
C LEU A 8 -10.11 13.03 22.91
N ILE A 9 -11.36 13.42 23.21
CA ILE A 9 -12.01 14.61 22.63
C ILE A 9 -11.32 15.89 23.13
N TYR A 10 -11.05 16.01 24.43
CA TYR A 10 -10.34 17.16 24.99
C TYR A 10 -8.92 17.30 24.42
N LEU A 11 -8.20 16.18 24.29
CA LEU A 11 -6.90 16.15 23.63
C LEU A 11 -7.00 16.66 22.19
N GLN A 12 -8.02 16.24 21.44
CA GLN A 12 -8.22 16.66 20.06
C GLN A 12 -8.52 18.17 19.93
N ILE A 13 -9.30 18.74 20.86
CA ILE A 13 -9.59 20.18 20.92
C ILE A 13 -8.32 20.97 21.27
N MET A 14 -7.59 20.55 22.29
CA MET A 14 -6.33 21.18 22.70
C MET A 14 -5.30 21.17 21.57
N LEU A 15 -5.15 20.05 20.85
CA LEU A 15 -4.24 19.93 19.71
C LEU A 15 -4.67 20.82 18.53
N LYS A 16 -5.97 21.02 18.29
CA LYS A 16 -6.46 22.00 17.31
C LYS A 16 -6.06 23.43 17.70
N THR A 17 -6.16 23.80 18.97
CA THR A 17 -5.76 25.13 19.44
C THR A 17 -4.24 25.31 19.36
N LEU A 18 -3.47 24.31 19.80
CA LEU A 18 -2.01 24.30 19.70
C LEU A 18 -1.52 24.32 18.26
N SER A 19 -2.22 23.69 17.30
CA SER A 19 -1.84 23.72 15.88
C SER A 19 -1.92 25.11 15.24
N LYS A 20 -2.67 26.04 15.84
CA LYS A 20 -2.67 27.46 15.41
C LYS A 20 -1.41 28.19 15.84
N ILE A 21 -0.74 27.71 16.89
CA ILE A 21 0.42 28.36 17.51
C ILE A 21 1.73 27.64 17.12
N PHE A 22 1.75 26.30 17.15
CA PHE A 22 2.94 25.48 16.92
C PHE A 22 2.76 24.51 15.72
N PRO A 23 3.80 24.30 14.89
CA PRO A 23 3.70 23.49 13.68
C PRO A 23 3.71 21.97 13.94
N ILE A 24 3.77 21.51 15.19
CA ILE A 24 3.91 20.09 15.57
C ILE A 24 2.85 19.18 14.93
N ILE A 25 1.60 19.66 14.79
CA ILE A 25 0.51 18.90 14.18
C ILE A 25 0.67 18.80 12.67
N ASP A 26 1.15 19.86 12.02
CA ASP A 26 1.46 19.82 10.59
C ASP A 26 2.69 18.93 10.33
N HIS A 27 3.67 18.93 11.22
CA HIS A 27 4.82 18.02 11.15
C HIS A 27 4.43 16.56 11.37
N LEU A 28 3.59 16.25 12.36
CA LEU A 28 3.04 14.91 12.55
C LEU A 28 2.18 14.46 11.36
N TYR A 29 1.44 15.40 10.77
CA TYR A 29 0.65 15.14 9.57
C TYR A 29 1.53 14.78 8.37
N ILE A 30 2.60 15.55 8.12
CA ILE A 30 3.57 15.21 7.08
C ILE A 30 4.28 13.90 7.39
N PHE A 31 4.68 13.67 8.64
CA PHE A 31 5.32 12.42 9.02
C PHE A 31 4.41 11.22 8.77
N GLN A 32 3.10 11.36 9.01
CA GLN A 32 2.10 10.34 8.68
C GLN A 32 1.94 10.14 7.16
N ILE A 33 1.90 11.22 6.36
CA ILE A 33 1.81 11.12 4.88
C ILE A 33 3.04 10.42 4.32
N LEU A 34 4.22 10.70 4.87
CA LEU A 34 5.48 10.07 4.49
C LEU A 34 5.64 8.65 5.05
N GLU A 35 4.54 8.03 5.49
CA GLU A 35 4.49 6.67 6.06
C GLU A 35 5.49 6.46 7.22
N TYR A 36 5.77 7.51 7.98
CA TYR A 36 6.76 7.52 9.07
C TYR A 36 8.20 7.23 8.62
N ASP A 37 8.55 7.54 7.37
CA ASP A 37 9.92 7.53 6.88
C ASP A 37 10.69 8.74 7.44
N LEU A 38 11.59 8.45 8.39
CA LEU A 38 12.34 9.45 9.12
C LEU A 38 13.27 10.27 8.21
N TRP A 39 13.87 9.62 7.20
CA TRP A 39 14.80 10.28 6.29
C TRP A 39 14.07 11.23 5.35
N GLN A 40 12.95 10.79 4.79
CA GLN A 40 12.11 11.65 3.95
C GLN A 40 11.54 12.82 4.76
N PHE A 41 11.16 12.58 6.01
CA PHE A 41 10.68 13.64 6.90
C PHE A 41 11.75 14.68 7.22
N ILE A 42 12.98 14.25 7.55
CA ILE A 42 14.10 15.16 7.78
C ILE A 42 14.41 15.98 6.52
N LYS A 43 14.49 15.33 5.34
CA LYS A 43 14.70 16.03 4.05
C LYS A 43 13.61 17.06 3.78
N TRP A 44 12.35 16.69 4.01
CA TRP A 44 11.21 17.60 3.85
C TRP A 44 11.32 18.78 4.82
N PHE A 45 11.63 18.53 6.10
CA PHE A 45 11.72 19.57 7.12
C PHE A 45 12.85 20.55 6.83
N ILE A 46 14.03 20.08 6.45
CA ILE A 46 15.16 20.96 6.06
C ILE A 46 14.77 21.87 4.91
N LYS A 47 14.01 21.35 3.93
CA LYS A 47 13.54 22.13 2.78
C LYS A 47 12.42 23.11 3.13
N TYR A 48 11.61 22.81 4.15
CA TYR A 48 10.38 23.52 4.47
C TYR A 48 10.13 23.70 5.99
N PRO A 49 11.08 24.27 6.75
CA PRO A 49 11.06 24.21 8.22
C PRO A 49 9.89 24.95 8.87
N PHE A 50 9.32 25.94 8.17
CA PHE A 50 8.20 26.76 8.65
C PHE A 50 6.97 26.66 7.76
N LYS A 51 6.90 25.68 6.85
CA LYS A 51 5.76 25.58 5.93
C LYS A 51 4.51 25.14 6.68
N ARG A 52 3.51 26.02 6.70
CA ARG A 52 2.19 25.80 7.31
C ARG A 52 1.11 25.71 6.26
N ASN A 53 -0.10 25.33 6.66
CA ASN A 53 -1.29 25.32 5.79
C ASN A 53 -1.08 24.51 4.51
N LEU A 54 -0.51 23.32 4.65
CA LEU A 54 -0.41 22.36 3.57
C LEU A 54 -1.80 22.13 2.98
N GLN A 55 -1.92 22.05 1.66
CA GLN A 55 -3.17 21.60 1.04
C GLN A 55 -3.41 20.15 1.49
N LYS A 56 -4.24 20.00 2.54
CA LYS A 56 -4.48 18.73 3.19
C LYS A 56 -5.42 17.92 2.29
N LYS A 57 -4.88 16.90 1.61
CA LYS A 57 -5.71 15.94 0.87
C LYS A 57 -6.69 15.22 1.81
N HIS A 58 -6.24 14.99 3.06
CA HIS A 58 -7.01 14.43 4.18
C HIS A 58 -6.54 15.05 5.53
N ASN A 59 -7.33 14.90 6.59
CA ASN A 59 -6.93 15.31 7.95
C ASN A 59 -5.93 14.31 8.58
N LEU A 60 -5.19 14.74 9.61
CA LEU A 60 -4.39 13.83 10.44
C LEU A 60 -5.30 12.74 11.03
N GLU A 61 -4.99 11.48 10.75
CA GLU A 61 -5.74 10.36 11.31
C GLU A 61 -5.16 9.97 12.67
N PHE A 62 -5.97 10.08 13.72
CA PHE A 62 -5.60 9.75 15.10
C PHE A 62 -5.56 8.23 15.35
N THR A 63 -4.60 7.58 14.70
CA THR A 63 -4.27 6.17 14.91
C THR A 63 -3.67 5.95 16.30
N LEU A 64 -3.61 4.68 16.75
CA LEU A 64 -2.95 4.33 18.00
C LEU A 64 -1.47 4.80 18.01
N LYS A 65 -0.77 4.65 16.87
CA LYS A 65 0.62 5.12 16.69
C LYS A 65 0.74 6.62 16.94
N ILE A 66 -0.11 7.44 16.34
CA ILE A 66 -0.10 8.90 16.56
C ILE A 66 -0.39 9.25 18.02
N LYS A 67 -1.34 8.55 18.67
CA LYS A 67 -1.64 8.78 20.10
C LYS A 67 -0.43 8.47 20.98
N ILE A 68 0.27 7.37 20.73
CA ILE A 68 1.49 7.01 21.46
C ILE A 68 2.59 8.05 21.21
N LEU A 69 2.79 8.45 19.95
CA LEU A 69 3.78 9.48 19.61
C LEU A 69 3.49 10.81 20.32
N LEU A 70 2.23 11.23 20.41
CA LEU A 70 1.86 12.45 21.14
C LEU A 70 2.19 12.36 22.63
N ILE A 71 1.94 11.20 23.27
CA ILE A 71 2.31 10.97 24.66
C ILE A 71 3.84 11.04 24.84
N LEU A 72 4.59 10.42 23.92
CA LEU A 72 6.06 10.46 23.95
C LEU A 72 6.62 11.86 23.68
N ILE A 73 5.96 12.68 22.84
CA ILE A 73 6.34 14.07 22.63
C ILE A 73 6.21 14.86 23.93
N ILE A 74 5.08 14.70 24.64
CA ILE A 74 4.89 15.35 25.95
C ILE A 74 5.94 14.88 26.95
N PHE A 75 6.22 13.58 27.00
CA PHE A 75 7.28 13.01 27.84
C PHE A 75 8.65 13.66 27.57
N TRP A 76 9.05 13.77 26.30
CA TRP A 76 10.31 14.41 25.93
C TRP A 76 10.34 15.92 26.21
N ILE A 77 9.21 16.63 26.05
CA ILE A 77 9.10 18.04 26.46
C ILE A 77 9.32 18.19 27.96
N LEU A 78 8.74 17.31 28.79
CA LEU A 78 8.94 17.35 30.24
C LEU A 78 10.40 17.06 30.64
N ILE A 79 11.06 16.12 29.98
CA ILE A 79 12.49 15.85 30.18
C ILE A 79 13.33 17.08 29.82
N PHE A 80 13.10 17.68 28.65
CA PHE A 80 13.83 18.88 28.24
C PHE A 80 13.59 20.03 29.21
N ASN A 81 12.35 20.21 29.66
CA ASN A 81 11.98 21.23 30.64
C ASN A 81 12.75 21.06 31.96
N PHE A 82 12.86 19.82 32.44
CA PHE A 82 13.61 19.48 33.66
C PHE A 82 15.11 19.78 33.52
N ILE A 83 15.71 19.55 32.34
CA ILE A 83 17.15 19.70 32.11
C ILE A 83 17.54 21.15 31.74
N LEU A 84 16.76 21.79 30.87
CA LEU A 84 17.10 23.06 30.20
C LEU A 84 16.29 24.26 30.72
N GLY A 85 15.25 24.00 31.52
CA GLY A 85 14.29 25.00 31.95
C GLY A 85 13.22 25.32 30.89
N PHE A 86 12.19 26.04 31.33
CA PHE A 86 10.98 26.29 30.54
C PHE A 86 11.22 27.09 29.26
N TRP A 87 11.90 28.23 29.37
CA TRP A 87 12.07 29.15 28.24
C TRP A 87 12.87 28.53 27.09
N LEU A 88 13.96 27.84 27.41
CA LEU A 88 14.79 27.17 26.40
C LEU A 88 14.04 25.99 25.76
N THR A 89 13.29 25.21 26.55
CA THR A 89 12.44 24.13 26.03
C THR A 89 11.35 24.65 25.10
N LEU A 90 10.71 25.76 25.46
CA LEU A 90 9.68 26.40 24.64
C LEU A 90 10.26 26.89 23.30
N LEU A 91 11.45 27.50 23.33
CA LEU A 91 12.17 27.94 22.12
C LEU A 91 12.46 26.74 21.20
N ILE A 92 13.04 25.66 21.74
CA ILE A 92 13.31 24.44 20.98
C ILE A 92 12.02 23.83 20.43
N PHE A 93 10.93 23.83 21.20
CA PHE A 93 9.65 23.29 20.74
C PHE A 93 9.06 24.10 19.58
N ILE A 94 9.17 25.42 19.61
CA ILE A 94 8.69 26.31 18.53
C ILE A 94 9.48 26.09 17.24
N PHE A 95 10.81 26.15 17.32
CA PHE A 95 11.68 26.21 16.14
C PHE A 95 12.18 24.84 15.68
N LEU A 96 12.24 23.87 16.59
CA LEU A 96 12.82 22.53 16.39
C LEU A 96 11.85 21.42 16.83
N SER A 97 10.53 21.63 16.68
CA SER A 97 9.52 20.59 16.93
C SER A 97 9.79 19.21 16.29
N PRO A 98 10.48 19.08 15.13
CA PRO A 98 10.87 17.75 14.62
C PRO A 98 11.81 16.97 15.52
N VAL A 99 12.60 17.63 16.39
CA VAL A 99 13.45 16.94 17.37
C VAL A 99 12.60 16.11 18.31
N PHE A 100 11.50 16.68 18.81
CA PHE A 100 10.58 15.94 19.67
C PHE A 100 9.88 14.79 18.94
N ILE A 101 9.50 14.97 17.67
CA ILE A 101 8.94 13.89 16.84
C ILE A 101 9.98 12.78 16.63
N PHE A 102 11.22 13.15 16.31
CA PHE A 102 12.32 12.23 16.09
C PHE A 102 12.60 11.39 17.35
N LEU A 103 12.80 12.04 18.50
CA LEU A 103 13.05 11.36 19.77
C LEU A 103 11.89 10.43 20.14
N SER A 104 10.65 10.92 19.99
CA SER A 104 9.45 10.12 20.27
C SER A 104 9.35 8.90 19.35
N TYR A 105 9.70 9.05 18.08
CA TYR A 105 9.68 7.94 17.13
C TYR A 105 10.78 6.91 17.42
N ILE A 106 12.00 7.35 17.76
CA ILE A 106 13.06 6.43 18.18
C ILE A 106 12.66 5.67 19.44
N THR A 107 12.04 6.33 20.43
CA THR A 107 11.51 5.65 21.62
C THR A 107 10.40 4.64 21.27
N TYR A 108 9.56 4.94 20.27
CA TYR A 108 8.49 4.05 19.80
C TYR A 108 8.99 2.88 18.94
N LEU A 109 10.15 3.02 18.29
CA LEU A 109 10.65 2.08 17.29
C LEU A 109 10.78 0.62 17.77
N PRO A 110 11.29 0.32 18.99
CA PRO A 110 11.35 -1.06 19.48
C PRO A 110 9.98 -1.73 19.54
N LEU A 111 8.97 -0.98 19.98
CA LEU A 111 7.60 -1.46 20.06
C LEU A 111 7.02 -1.71 18.67
N GLU A 112 7.29 -0.82 17.71
CA GLU A 112 6.87 -1.02 16.31
C GLU A 112 7.51 -2.28 15.70
N ILE A 113 8.81 -2.49 15.89
CA ILE A 113 9.53 -3.67 15.41
C ILE A 113 8.95 -4.93 16.04
N TYR A 114 8.71 -4.92 17.35
CA TYR A 114 8.10 -6.04 18.06
C TYR A 114 6.73 -6.40 17.49
N TYR A 115 5.83 -5.41 17.30
CA TYR A 115 4.51 -5.66 16.74
C TYR A 115 4.57 -6.23 15.31
N LYS A 116 5.43 -5.66 14.44
CA LYS A 116 5.60 -6.15 13.07
C LYS A 116 6.10 -7.60 13.05
N ASN A 117 7.10 -7.92 13.86
CA ASN A 117 7.66 -9.26 13.96
C ASN A 117 6.64 -10.27 14.51
N LYS A 118 5.88 -9.88 15.54
CA LYS A 118 4.81 -10.71 16.10
C LYS A 118 3.74 -11.02 15.05
N LEU A 119 3.27 -10.01 14.31
CA LEU A 119 2.27 -10.18 13.26
C LEU A 119 2.76 -11.11 12.16
N MET A 120 3.99 -10.93 11.68
CA MET A 120 4.59 -11.81 10.67
C MET A 120 4.77 -13.24 11.19
N SER A 121 5.21 -13.41 12.43
CA SER A 121 5.38 -14.73 13.04
C SER A 121 4.05 -15.48 13.14
N GLN A 122 2.99 -14.81 13.58
CA GLN A 122 1.65 -15.39 13.62
C GLN A 122 1.14 -15.75 12.22
N ALA A 123 1.38 -14.88 11.23
CA ALA A 123 1.01 -15.18 9.84
C ALA A 123 1.77 -16.38 9.27
N LYS A 124 3.08 -16.50 9.55
CA LYS A 124 3.89 -17.68 9.16
C LYS A 124 3.36 -18.95 9.80
N GLN A 125 3.05 -18.93 11.09
CA GLN A 125 2.47 -20.08 11.80
C GLN A 125 1.13 -20.49 11.19
N LYS A 126 0.28 -19.52 10.84
CA LYS A 126 -1.01 -19.78 10.19
C LYS A 126 -0.87 -20.34 8.77
N LEU A 127 0.10 -19.88 8.00
CA LEU A 127 0.39 -20.48 6.69
C LEU A 127 0.87 -21.92 6.84
N ALA A 128 1.76 -22.19 7.80
CA ALA A 128 2.31 -23.50 8.05
C ALA A 128 1.25 -24.54 8.48
N SER A 129 0.16 -24.12 9.13
CA SER A 129 -0.94 -25.02 9.50
C SER A 129 -1.91 -25.33 8.35
N LEU A 130 -1.80 -24.68 7.20
CA LEU A 130 -2.68 -24.86 6.04
C LEU A 130 -1.97 -25.69 4.94
N HIS A 131 -1.74 -26.97 5.21
CA HIS A 131 -0.92 -27.86 4.35
C HIS A 131 -1.42 -28.02 2.91
N SER A 132 -2.71 -27.84 2.66
CA SER A 132 -3.32 -27.96 1.31
C SER A 132 -3.47 -26.63 0.57
N LEU A 133 -3.02 -25.52 1.19
CA LEU A 133 -3.14 -24.19 0.60
C LEU A 133 -2.20 -24.02 -0.58
N LYS A 134 -2.75 -23.65 -1.74
CA LYS A 134 -1.97 -23.17 -2.88
C LYS A 134 -1.85 -21.67 -2.85
N ILE A 135 -0.63 -21.16 -2.89
CA ILE A 135 -0.36 -19.72 -2.87
C ILE A 135 0.06 -19.27 -4.26
N ILE A 136 -0.68 -18.29 -4.80
CA ILE A 136 -0.45 -17.70 -6.11
C ILE A 136 0.05 -16.27 -5.87
N ALA A 137 1.29 -15.99 -6.24
CA ALA A 137 1.89 -14.67 -6.10
C ALA A 137 1.86 -13.92 -7.44
N ILE A 138 1.44 -12.66 -7.43
CA ILE A 138 1.34 -11.80 -8.63
C ILE A 138 2.20 -10.56 -8.43
N THR A 139 3.14 -10.32 -9.34
CA THR A 139 3.97 -9.11 -9.37
C THR A 139 4.03 -8.48 -10.77
N GLY A 140 4.66 -7.31 -10.84
CA GLY A 140 4.89 -6.53 -12.06
C GLY A 140 4.80 -5.03 -11.81
N SER A 141 5.09 -4.23 -12.84
CA SER A 141 4.96 -2.77 -12.80
C SER A 141 3.48 -2.36 -12.82
N TYR A 142 2.67 -2.96 -13.69
CA TYR A 142 1.23 -2.67 -13.78
C TYR A 142 0.38 -3.91 -14.02
N GLY A 143 -0.93 -3.77 -13.81
CA GLY A 143 -1.92 -4.84 -14.02
C GLY A 143 -2.02 -5.89 -12.91
N LYS A 144 -1.17 -5.83 -11.87
CA LYS A 144 -1.19 -6.75 -10.72
C LYS A 144 -2.60 -6.96 -10.13
N THR A 145 -3.23 -5.88 -9.69
CA THR A 145 -4.55 -5.93 -9.04
C THR A 145 -5.65 -6.38 -10.00
N SER A 146 -5.62 -5.92 -11.26
CA SER A 146 -6.61 -6.33 -12.27
C SER A 146 -6.49 -7.83 -12.58
N THR A 147 -5.27 -8.34 -12.78
CA THR A 147 -5.00 -9.78 -12.94
C THR A 147 -5.45 -10.58 -11.72
N LYS A 148 -5.18 -10.09 -10.50
CA LYS A 148 -5.65 -10.71 -9.26
C LYS A 148 -7.18 -10.80 -9.20
N ASP A 149 -7.87 -9.72 -9.55
CA ASP A 149 -9.33 -9.65 -9.47
C ASP A 149 -10.00 -10.53 -10.54
N MET A 150 -9.46 -10.54 -11.76
CA MET A 150 -9.86 -11.45 -12.82
C MET A 150 -9.62 -12.91 -12.42
N LEU A 151 -8.44 -13.24 -11.90
CA LEU A 151 -8.10 -14.57 -11.43
C LEU A 151 -9.02 -15.03 -10.30
N TYR A 152 -9.29 -14.17 -9.32
CA TYR A 152 -10.24 -14.46 -8.27
C TYR A 152 -11.61 -14.81 -8.84
N THR A 153 -12.11 -14.02 -9.81
CA THR A 153 -13.41 -14.23 -10.47
C THR A 153 -13.48 -15.57 -11.20
N LEU A 154 -12.39 -16.01 -11.82
CA LEU A 154 -12.34 -17.34 -12.44
C LEU A 154 -12.39 -18.48 -11.42
N LEU A 155 -11.73 -18.32 -10.26
CA LEU A 155 -11.49 -19.42 -9.34
C LEU A 155 -12.54 -19.58 -8.21
N TRP A 156 -13.17 -18.50 -7.74
CA TRP A 156 -13.91 -18.48 -6.47
C TRP A 156 -15.13 -19.41 -6.39
N LYS A 157 -15.74 -19.77 -7.52
CA LYS A 157 -16.89 -20.71 -7.51
C LYS A 157 -16.45 -22.16 -7.35
N LYS A 158 -15.30 -22.54 -7.92
CA LYS A 158 -14.76 -23.92 -7.88
C LYS A 158 -13.90 -24.16 -6.64
N PHE A 159 -13.21 -23.13 -6.16
CA PHE A 159 -12.28 -23.23 -5.04
C PHE A 159 -12.64 -22.24 -3.93
N ARG A 160 -12.26 -22.56 -2.68
CA ARG A 160 -12.28 -21.61 -1.57
C ARG A 160 -11.09 -20.66 -1.68
N VAL A 161 -11.30 -19.52 -2.33
CA VAL A 161 -10.25 -18.55 -2.66
C VAL A 161 -10.28 -17.35 -1.72
N VAL A 162 -9.11 -16.95 -1.24
CA VAL A 162 -8.88 -15.66 -0.59
C VAL A 162 -7.91 -14.86 -1.46
N LYS A 163 -8.14 -13.55 -1.62
CA LYS A 163 -7.20 -12.63 -2.28
C LYS A 163 -6.87 -11.47 -1.36
N THR A 164 -5.70 -10.87 -1.56
CA THR A 164 -5.34 -9.60 -0.89
C THR A 164 -6.36 -8.49 -1.22
N PRO A 165 -6.89 -7.76 -0.21
CA PRO A 165 -7.78 -6.64 -0.46
C PRO A 165 -7.00 -5.45 -1.04
N LYS A 166 -7.59 -4.73 -2.00
CA LYS A 166 -7.01 -3.51 -2.60
C LYS A 166 -5.54 -3.72 -3.02
N SER A 167 -4.61 -2.87 -2.59
CA SER A 167 -3.16 -3.00 -2.85
C SER A 167 -2.37 -3.43 -1.60
N PHE A 168 -2.91 -4.35 -0.79
CA PHE A 168 -2.19 -4.92 0.35
C PHE A 168 -1.08 -5.83 -0.15
N ASN A 169 0.08 -5.24 -0.41
CA ASN A 169 1.19 -5.87 -1.13
C ASN A 169 2.54 -5.78 -0.41
N THR A 170 2.52 -5.27 0.83
CA THR A 170 3.65 -5.22 1.76
C THR A 170 3.63 -6.43 2.70
N PRO A 171 4.74 -6.78 3.37
CA PRO A 171 4.76 -7.88 4.34
C PRO A 171 3.69 -7.74 5.43
N MET A 172 3.43 -6.52 5.90
CA MET A 172 2.40 -6.24 6.91
C MET A 172 1.00 -6.44 6.35
N GLY A 173 0.71 -5.89 5.17
CA GLY A 173 -0.60 -6.04 4.53
C GLY A 173 -0.91 -7.51 4.21
N LEU A 174 0.09 -8.27 3.77
CA LEU A 174 -0.03 -9.71 3.55
C LEU A 174 -0.24 -10.47 4.85
N SER A 175 0.55 -10.16 5.90
CA SER A 175 0.39 -10.81 7.22
C SER A 175 -1.01 -10.58 7.78
N GLN A 176 -1.51 -9.36 7.69
CA GLN A 176 -2.86 -9.04 8.14
C GLN A 176 -3.93 -9.75 7.30
N THR A 177 -3.75 -9.82 5.97
CA THR A 177 -4.67 -10.56 5.10
C THR A 177 -4.74 -12.05 5.50
N ILE A 178 -3.58 -12.65 5.79
CA ILE A 178 -3.48 -14.03 6.23
C ILE A 178 -4.24 -14.24 7.54
N LEU A 179 -4.01 -13.39 8.53
CA LEU A 179 -4.62 -13.54 9.84
C LEU A 179 -6.14 -13.29 9.81
N ASP A 180 -6.59 -12.29 9.06
CA ASP A 180 -8.00 -11.88 9.05
C ASP A 180 -8.88 -12.77 8.16
N TYR A 181 -8.36 -13.21 7.00
CA TYR A 181 -9.22 -13.80 5.96
C TYR A 181 -8.98 -15.28 5.67
N LEU A 182 -7.77 -15.82 5.90
CA LEU A 182 -7.53 -17.24 5.63
C LEU A 182 -8.26 -18.10 6.67
N LYS A 183 -8.97 -19.12 6.20
CA LYS A 183 -9.72 -20.07 7.02
C LYS A 183 -9.07 -21.47 6.90
N PRO A 184 -9.33 -22.39 7.85
CA PRO A 184 -8.81 -23.77 7.78
C PRO A 184 -9.10 -24.49 6.46
N ASN A 185 -10.17 -24.09 5.77
CA ASN A 185 -10.63 -24.69 4.53
C ASN A 185 -10.30 -23.87 3.28
N THR A 186 -9.51 -22.79 3.39
CA THR A 186 -9.05 -22.02 2.23
C THR A 186 -8.14 -22.89 1.38
N GLN A 187 -8.45 -23.01 0.09
CA GLN A 187 -7.70 -23.83 -0.86
C GLN A 187 -6.68 -23.01 -1.65
N ILE A 188 -7.00 -21.74 -1.93
CA ILE A 188 -6.15 -20.86 -2.73
C ILE A 188 -6.03 -19.50 -2.07
N PHE A 189 -4.79 -19.00 -1.96
CA PHE A 189 -4.51 -17.63 -1.58
C PHE A 189 -3.82 -16.88 -2.72
N ILE A 190 -4.44 -15.79 -3.19
CA ILE A 190 -3.89 -14.93 -4.25
C ILE A 190 -3.26 -13.68 -3.62
N ALA A 191 -1.93 -13.64 -3.62
CA ALA A 191 -1.12 -12.58 -3.05
C ALA A 191 -0.63 -11.61 -4.14
N GLU A 192 -0.91 -10.32 -4.00
CA GLU A 192 -0.27 -9.27 -4.80
C GLU A 192 1.02 -8.85 -4.11
N LEU A 193 2.15 -8.83 -4.84
CA LEU A 193 3.46 -8.49 -4.28
C LEU A 193 3.93 -7.11 -4.77
N GLY A 194 4.25 -6.24 -3.82
CA GLY A 194 4.84 -4.92 -4.06
C GLY A 194 6.35 -4.97 -3.93
N ALA A 195 7.05 -4.13 -4.70
CA ALA A 195 8.50 -3.96 -4.55
C ALA A 195 8.89 -2.55 -4.93
N TYR A 196 9.85 -2.00 -4.17
CA TYR A 196 10.45 -0.69 -4.40
C TYR A 196 11.97 -0.78 -4.63
N LYS A 197 12.58 -1.91 -4.28
CA LYS A 197 14.00 -2.21 -4.55
C LYS A 197 14.22 -3.70 -4.78
N ILE A 198 15.42 -4.03 -5.27
CA ILE A 198 15.91 -5.41 -5.37
C ILE A 198 15.91 -6.04 -3.97
N GLY A 199 15.47 -7.29 -3.89
CA GLY A 199 15.35 -8.12 -2.71
C GLY A 199 13.97 -8.06 -2.03
N ASP A 200 13.10 -7.11 -2.41
CA ASP A 200 11.77 -7.01 -1.81
C ASP A 200 10.87 -8.19 -2.20
N ILE A 201 10.88 -8.59 -3.48
CA ILE A 201 10.07 -9.73 -3.95
C ILE A 201 10.61 -11.02 -3.35
N LYS A 202 11.94 -11.21 -3.34
CA LYS A 202 12.59 -12.37 -2.71
C LYS A 202 12.13 -12.56 -1.27
N LYS A 203 12.15 -11.49 -0.46
CA LYS A 203 11.68 -11.55 0.94
C LYS A 203 10.21 -11.95 1.05
N LEU A 204 9.37 -11.46 0.13
CA LEU A 204 7.95 -11.82 0.10
C LEU A 204 7.72 -13.26 -0.34
N THR A 205 8.50 -13.78 -1.28
CA THR A 205 8.44 -15.19 -1.69
C THR A 205 8.98 -16.12 -0.62
N GLU A 206 10.03 -15.74 0.11
CA GLU A 206 10.53 -16.48 1.28
C GLU A 206 9.53 -16.46 2.44
N PHE A 207 8.69 -15.42 2.54
CA PHE A 207 7.62 -15.36 3.53
C PHE A 207 6.40 -16.21 3.16
N LEU A 208 6.02 -16.19 1.88
CA LEU A 208 4.78 -16.82 1.40
C LEU A 208 4.95 -18.23 0.84
N HIS A 209 6.13 -18.60 0.35
CA HIS A 209 6.39 -19.85 -0.37
C HIS A 209 5.35 -20.14 -1.48
N PRO A 210 5.18 -19.24 -2.48
CA PRO A 210 4.19 -19.43 -3.53
C PRO A 210 4.53 -20.63 -4.43
N THR A 211 3.50 -21.37 -4.86
CA THR A 211 3.65 -22.48 -5.83
C THR A 211 3.37 -22.06 -7.27
N ILE A 212 2.69 -20.92 -7.45
CA ILE A 212 2.47 -20.31 -8.77
C ILE A 212 2.91 -18.85 -8.70
N GLY A 213 3.82 -18.45 -9.57
CA GLY A 213 4.25 -17.08 -9.75
C GLY A 213 3.68 -16.50 -11.04
N VAL A 214 3.11 -15.30 -10.97
CA VAL A 214 2.64 -14.54 -12.14
C VAL A 214 3.40 -13.22 -12.22
N ILE A 215 4.18 -13.05 -13.28
CA ILE A 215 4.74 -11.74 -13.65
C ILE A 215 3.86 -11.15 -14.74
N THR A 216 3.30 -9.98 -14.43
CA THR A 216 2.48 -9.20 -15.36
C THR A 216 3.37 -8.44 -16.36
N ALA A 217 3.30 -7.12 -16.39
CA ALA A 217 4.16 -6.32 -17.25
C ALA A 217 5.36 -5.75 -16.49
N ILE A 218 6.48 -5.59 -17.19
CA ILE A 218 7.68 -4.91 -16.68
C ILE A 218 7.84 -3.63 -17.50
N ALA A 219 7.79 -2.50 -16.81
CA ALA A 219 7.92 -1.17 -17.40
C ALA A 219 8.49 -0.18 -16.38
N PRO A 220 8.98 0.99 -16.83
CA PRO A 220 9.48 2.03 -15.95
C PRO A 220 8.42 2.44 -14.91
N GLN A 221 8.75 2.23 -13.63
CA GLN A 221 7.93 2.60 -12.47
C GLN A 221 8.84 2.73 -11.25
N HIS A 222 8.60 3.74 -10.41
CA HIS A 222 9.42 4.01 -9.21
C HIS A 222 10.92 4.10 -9.56
N LEU A 223 11.26 4.75 -10.68
CA LEU A 223 12.64 4.84 -11.16
C LEU A 223 13.56 5.52 -10.15
N GLU A 224 13.05 6.50 -9.39
CA GLU A 224 13.80 7.12 -8.28
C GLU A 224 14.30 6.12 -7.24
N ARG A 225 13.56 5.02 -7.01
CA ARG A 225 13.91 3.98 -6.03
C ARG A 225 14.69 2.82 -6.65
N PHE A 226 14.33 2.41 -7.87
CA PHE A 226 14.99 1.29 -8.55
C PHE A 226 16.26 1.69 -9.30
N GLY A 227 16.42 2.96 -9.67
CA GLY A 227 17.53 3.49 -10.46
C GLY A 227 17.46 3.17 -11.96
N SER A 228 17.03 1.97 -12.34
CA SER A 228 16.98 1.55 -13.76
C SER A 228 15.88 0.54 -14.06
N LEU A 229 15.47 0.45 -15.33
CA LEU A 229 14.55 -0.59 -15.81
C LEU A 229 15.12 -1.99 -15.62
N GLU A 230 16.44 -2.16 -15.72
CA GLU A 230 17.12 -3.44 -15.51
C GLU A 230 16.99 -3.89 -14.04
N ASN A 231 17.10 -2.96 -13.09
CA ASN A 231 16.87 -3.26 -11.67
C ASN A 231 15.41 -3.61 -11.38
N ILE A 232 14.46 -2.95 -12.04
CA ILE A 232 13.03 -3.34 -11.96
C ILE A 232 12.87 -4.77 -12.46
N LYS A 233 13.43 -5.10 -13.63
CA LYS A 233 13.35 -6.45 -14.20
C LYS A 233 13.94 -7.48 -13.24
N LYS A 234 15.15 -7.28 -12.73
CA LYS A 234 15.79 -8.15 -11.73
C LYS A 234 14.90 -8.36 -10.50
N ALA A 235 14.41 -7.26 -9.91
CA ALA A 235 13.55 -7.33 -8.74
C ALA A 235 12.24 -8.10 -8.98
N LYS A 236 11.63 -8.00 -10.17
CA LYS A 236 10.40 -8.76 -10.48
C LYS A 236 10.70 -10.23 -10.77
N MET A 237 11.84 -10.54 -11.37
CA MET A 237 12.26 -11.91 -11.69
C MET A 237 12.57 -12.75 -10.45
N GLU A 238 12.91 -12.12 -9.32
CA GLU A 238 13.02 -12.78 -8.01
C GLU A 238 11.80 -13.67 -7.70
N LEU A 239 10.60 -13.32 -8.18
CA LEU A 239 9.42 -14.17 -8.00
C LEU A 239 9.62 -15.55 -8.62
N PHE A 240 10.10 -15.62 -9.86
CA PHE A 240 10.31 -16.88 -10.57
C PHE A 240 11.54 -17.62 -10.02
N GLU A 241 12.59 -16.89 -9.68
CA GLU A 241 13.83 -17.46 -9.13
C GLU A 241 13.63 -18.14 -7.77
N ASN A 242 12.62 -17.72 -7.00
CA ASN A 242 12.32 -18.26 -5.67
C ASN A 242 11.08 -19.17 -5.64
N LEU A 243 10.57 -19.61 -6.80
CA LEU A 243 9.56 -20.67 -6.82
C LEU A 243 10.17 -22.01 -6.38
N PRO A 244 9.42 -22.86 -5.65
CA PRO A 244 9.89 -24.19 -5.28
C PRO A 244 10.06 -25.07 -6.53
N PRO A 245 10.81 -26.19 -6.44
CA PRO A 245 10.83 -27.20 -7.50
C PRO A 245 9.41 -27.65 -7.88
N GLY A 246 9.11 -27.68 -9.17
CA GLY A 246 7.76 -27.96 -9.68
C GLY A 246 6.78 -26.78 -9.58
N GLY A 247 7.22 -25.62 -9.10
CA GLY A 247 6.46 -24.38 -9.13
C GLY A 247 6.22 -23.89 -10.56
N VAL A 248 5.11 -23.16 -10.75
CA VAL A 248 4.66 -22.73 -12.09
C VAL A 248 4.92 -21.25 -12.28
N ALA A 249 5.73 -20.91 -13.28
CA ALA A 249 5.99 -19.53 -13.69
C ALA A 249 5.10 -19.14 -14.87
N ILE A 250 4.30 -18.09 -14.71
CA ILE A 250 3.40 -17.58 -15.75
C ILE A 250 3.72 -16.12 -16.03
N ARG A 251 3.97 -15.81 -17.30
CA ARG A 251 4.02 -14.44 -17.80
C ARG A 251 2.74 -14.14 -18.57
N GLY A 252 2.14 -12.98 -18.31
CA GLY A 252 0.94 -12.51 -18.99
C GLY A 252 0.18 -11.45 -18.19
N LEU A 253 -0.83 -10.83 -18.80
CA LEU A 253 -1.57 -9.72 -18.20
C LEU A 253 -3.08 -10.01 -18.19
N GLY A 254 -3.77 -9.61 -17.12
CA GLY A 254 -5.22 -9.65 -17.04
C GLY A 254 -5.78 -11.05 -17.26
N LEU A 255 -6.75 -11.17 -18.17
CA LEU A 255 -7.44 -12.42 -18.46
C LEU A 255 -6.51 -13.51 -18.99
N GLU A 256 -5.51 -13.17 -19.80
CA GLU A 256 -4.59 -14.14 -20.36
C GLU A 256 -3.84 -14.91 -19.24
N ALA A 257 -3.24 -14.17 -18.31
CA ALA A 257 -2.58 -14.77 -17.16
C ALA A 257 -3.56 -15.51 -16.25
N ALA A 258 -4.74 -14.91 -16.00
CA ALA A 258 -5.76 -15.52 -15.16
C ALA A 258 -6.24 -16.88 -15.72
N SER A 259 -6.48 -16.97 -17.03
CA SER A 259 -6.90 -18.20 -17.71
C SER A 259 -5.80 -19.26 -17.72
N LYS A 260 -4.52 -18.88 -17.91
CA LYS A 260 -3.38 -19.82 -17.80
C LYS A 260 -3.30 -20.43 -16.41
N VAL A 261 -3.43 -19.61 -15.36
CA VAL A 261 -3.43 -20.09 -13.97
C VAL A 261 -4.64 -21.00 -13.70
N ALA A 262 -5.84 -20.60 -14.16
CA ALA A 262 -7.05 -21.42 -13.99
C ALA A 262 -6.93 -22.80 -14.67
N LYS A 263 -6.37 -22.84 -15.88
CA LYS A 263 -6.07 -24.09 -16.60
C LYS A 263 -5.06 -24.95 -15.83
N GLN A 264 -4.00 -24.34 -15.30
CA GLN A 264 -3.01 -25.04 -14.47
C GLN A 264 -3.62 -25.65 -13.20
N LEU A 265 -4.69 -25.06 -12.68
CA LEU A 265 -5.45 -25.56 -11.54
C LEU A 265 -6.52 -26.59 -11.93
N GLY A 266 -6.56 -27.04 -13.19
CA GLY A 266 -7.48 -28.07 -13.67
C GLY A 266 -8.88 -27.57 -14.02
N MET A 267 -9.04 -26.28 -14.36
CA MET A 267 -10.29 -25.80 -14.94
C MET A 267 -10.36 -26.08 -16.44
N SER A 268 -11.52 -26.51 -16.92
CA SER A 268 -11.77 -26.73 -18.35
C SER A 268 -11.94 -25.41 -19.09
N PRO A 269 -11.68 -25.36 -20.42
CA PRO A 269 -11.94 -24.17 -21.22
C PRO A 269 -13.41 -23.69 -21.14
N ALA A 270 -14.37 -24.62 -21.02
CA ALA A 270 -15.78 -24.29 -20.86
C ALA A 270 -16.07 -23.60 -19.51
N GLU A 271 -15.52 -24.12 -18.41
CA GLU A 271 -15.64 -23.49 -17.09
C GLU A 271 -15.01 -22.08 -17.10
N ILE A 272 -13.84 -21.91 -17.72
CA ILE A 272 -13.18 -20.61 -17.82
C ILE A 272 -14.04 -19.64 -18.61
N LYS A 273 -14.57 -20.06 -19.77
CA LYS A 273 -15.43 -19.22 -20.62
C LYS A 273 -16.68 -18.74 -19.87
N GLU A 274 -17.38 -19.64 -19.17
CA GLU A 274 -18.54 -19.29 -18.33
C GLU A 274 -18.18 -18.23 -17.29
N ARG A 275 -17.00 -18.33 -16.66
CA ARG A 275 -16.56 -17.39 -15.60
C ARG A 275 -16.14 -16.03 -16.13
N ILE A 276 -15.68 -15.94 -17.38
CA ILE A 276 -15.31 -14.67 -18.00
C ILE A 276 -16.54 -13.76 -18.14
N GLU A 277 -17.71 -14.33 -18.41
CA GLU A 277 -18.97 -13.59 -18.53
C GLU A 277 -19.38 -12.88 -17.22
N TRP A 278 -18.81 -13.29 -16.09
CA TRP A 278 -19.12 -12.73 -14.77
C TRP A 278 -18.22 -11.57 -14.36
N LEU A 279 -17.21 -11.24 -15.17
CA LEU A 279 -16.28 -10.18 -14.85
C LEU A 279 -16.99 -8.83 -14.80
N GLN A 280 -16.96 -8.22 -13.62
CA GLN A 280 -17.41 -6.85 -13.43
C GLN A 280 -16.29 -5.87 -13.80
N PRO A 281 -16.61 -4.68 -14.33
CA PRO A 281 -15.63 -3.61 -14.49
C PRO A 281 -14.98 -3.27 -13.15
N THR A 282 -13.66 -3.12 -13.12
CA THR A 282 -12.93 -2.75 -11.90
C THR A 282 -13.14 -1.27 -11.57
N LEU A 283 -13.65 -0.98 -10.36
CA LEU A 283 -13.84 0.38 -9.85
C LEU A 283 -12.55 1.23 -9.98
N HIS A 284 -12.69 2.48 -10.42
CA HIS A 284 -11.62 3.48 -10.57
C HIS A 284 -10.42 3.08 -11.46
N ARG A 285 -10.61 2.09 -12.36
CA ARG A 285 -9.60 1.63 -13.32
C ARG A 285 -10.23 1.52 -14.70
N GLN A 286 -10.20 2.64 -15.42
CA GLN A 286 -10.93 2.82 -16.68
C GLN A 286 -12.43 2.53 -16.50
N GLU A 287 -12.95 2.85 -15.32
CA GLU A 287 -14.35 2.68 -15.02
C GLU A 287 -15.15 3.75 -15.77
N ILE A 288 -16.09 3.33 -16.61
CA ILE A 288 -16.93 4.24 -17.38
C ILE A 288 -18.22 4.49 -16.58
N LYS A 289 -18.40 5.71 -16.09
CA LYS A 289 -19.63 6.16 -15.41
C LYS A 289 -20.40 7.09 -16.34
N LYS A 290 -21.71 6.88 -16.47
CA LYS A 290 -22.59 7.85 -17.15
C LYS A 290 -23.33 8.65 -16.10
N GLN A 291 -23.10 9.97 -16.05
CA GLN A 291 -23.74 10.84 -15.08
C GLN A 291 -24.02 12.22 -15.68
N GLY A 292 -25.27 12.68 -15.60
CA GLY A 292 -25.65 14.03 -16.05
C GLY A 292 -25.37 14.33 -17.52
N GLY A 293 -25.53 13.35 -18.41
CA GLY A 293 -25.20 13.48 -19.84
C GLY A 293 -23.70 13.38 -20.17
N MET A 294 -22.83 13.21 -19.17
CA MET A 294 -21.40 13.04 -19.34
C MET A 294 -20.99 11.56 -19.22
N THR A 295 -20.00 11.17 -20.02
CA THR A 295 -19.29 9.90 -19.86
C THR A 295 -17.97 10.18 -19.13
N ILE A 296 -17.84 9.66 -17.92
CA ILE A 296 -16.66 9.82 -17.06
C ILE A 296 -15.83 8.54 -17.19
N ILE A 297 -14.57 8.66 -17.62
CA ILE A 297 -13.60 7.56 -17.63
C ILE A 297 -12.70 7.73 -16.40
N ASP A 298 -12.97 6.95 -15.36
CA ASP A 298 -12.31 7.05 -14.06
C ASP A 298 -11.10 6.09 -14.00
N ASN A 299 -9.89 6.66 -14.00
CA ASN A 299 -8.61 5.97 -13.82
C ASN A 299 -7.79 6.58 -12.67
N THR A 300 -8.44 6.98 -11.57
CA THR A 300 -7.79 7.77 -10.51
C THR A 300 -6.96 6.93 -9.51
N TYR A 301 -6.90 5.61 -9.66
CA TYR A 301 -6.22 4.74 -8.68
C TYR A 301 -4.68 4.86 -8.72
N ASN A 302 -4.07 4.52 -9.86
CA ASN A 302 -2.62 4.61 -10.06
C ASN A 302 -2.34 4.70 -11.56
N THR A 303 -1.65 5.75 -11.97
CA THR A 303 -1.35 6.03 -13.38
C THR A 303 0.16 6.12 -13.59
N ASN A 304 0.62 5.43 -14.63
CA ASN A 304 1.98 5.54 -15.18
C ASN A 304 1.87 5.99 -16.66
N PRO A 305 2.98 6.28 -17.36
CA PRO A 305 2.92 6.78 -18.74
C PRO A 305 2.13 5.88 -19.70
N GLU A 306 2.26 4.55 -19.58
CA GLU A 306 1.55 3.61 -20.45
C GLU A 306 0.05 3.54 -20.13
N SER A 307 -0.33 3.51 -18.86
CA SER A 307 -1.73 3.58 -18.41
C SER A 307 -2.40 4.90 -18.83
N ALA A 308 -1.65 6.01 -18.76
CA ALA A 308 -2.10 7.31 -19.23
C ALA A 308 -2.37 7.29 -20.73
N LYS A 309 -1.45 6.76 -21.55
CA LYS A 309 -1.63 6.61 -23.00
C LYS A 309 -2.89 5.80 -23.34
N THR A 310 -3.09 4.66 -22.68
CA THR A 310 -4.29 3.83 -22.89
C THR A 310 -5.57 4.57 -22.52
N SER A 311 -5.56 5.36 -21.44
CA SER A 311 -6.71 6.15 -21.02
C SER A 311 -7.01 7.31 -21.97
N LEU A 312 -5.96 7.97 -22.50
CA LEU A 312 -6.09 9.00 -23.53
C LEU A 312 -6.62 8.43 -24.84
N LYS A 313 -6.16 7.24 -25.23
CA LYS A 313 -6.70 6.54 -26.39
C LYS A 313 -8.18 6.22 -26.19
N LEU A 314 -8.57 5.70 -25.02
CA LEU A 314 -9.97 5.44 -24.70
C LEU A 314 -10.82 6.72 -24.74
N LEU A 315 -10.33 7.84 -24.20
CA LEU A 315 -10.98 9.15 -24.30
C LEU A 315 -11.10 9.62 -25.76
N HIS A 316 -10.07 9.38 -26.58
CA HIS A 316 -10.08 9.69 -28.00
C HIS A 316 -11.09 8.84 -28.77
N ASP A 317 -11.20 7.56 -28.46
CA ASP A 317 -12.11 6.64 -29.17
C ASP A 317 -13.57 6.77 -28.67
N THR A 318 -13.78 7.33 -27.47
CA THR A 318 -15.13 7.54 -26.91
C THR A 318 -15.84 8.72 -27.57
N PRO A 319 -17.09 8.55 -28.08
CA PRO A 319 -17.88 9.64 -28.64
C PRO A 319 -18.23 10.73 -27.62
N GLY A 320 -18.14 12.00 -28.02
CA GLY A 320 -18.52 13.15 -27.20
C GLY A 320 -18.17 14.47 -27.89
N SER A 321 -19.00 15.50 -27.71
CA SER A 321 -18.79 16.84 -28.29
C SER A 321 -17.62 17.59 -27.64
N GLN A 322 -17.30 17.27 -26.39
CA GLN A 322 -16.18 17.84 -25.65
C GLN A 322 -15.44 16.75 -24.88
N LYS A 323 -14.11 16.76 -24.94
CA LYS A 323 -13.24 15.82 -24.24
C LYS A 323 -12.38 16.57 -23.25
N ILE A 324 -12.49 16.21 -21.97
CA ILE A 324 -11.81 16.90 -20.87
C ILE A 324 -10.94 15.88 -20.14
N LEU A 325 -9.66 16.22 -19.96
CA LEU A 325 -8.72 15.46 -19.14
C LEU A 325 -8.53 16.17 -17.81
N ILE A 326 -8.82 15.49 -16.71
CA ILE A 326 -8.50 15.97 -15.35
C ILE A 326 -7.36 15.09 -14.82
N THR A 327 -6.18 15.68 -14.60
CA THR A 327 -5.01 14.96 -14.09
C THR A 327 -4.22 15.83 -13.11
N PRO A 328 -3.75 15.28 -11.96
CA PRO A 328 -2.80 15.96 -11.09
C PRO A 328 -1.35 15.92 -11.62
N GLY A 329 -1.11 15.31 -12.79
CA GLY A 329 0.22 15.00 -13.31
C GLY A 329 0.68 13.58 -12.96
N LEU A 330 1.81 13.16 -13.53
CA LEU A 330 2.49 11.92 -13.16
C LEU A 330 3.60 12.25 -12.15
N VAL A 331 3.61 11.54 -11.03
CA VAL A 331 4.63 11.62 -9.98
C VAL A 331 5.53 10.37 -10.04
N GLU A 332 6.76 10.47 -9.53
CA GLU A 332 7.74 9.36 -9.41
C GLU A 332 8.37 8.86 -10.74
N LEU A 333 8.54 9.75 -11.73
CA LEU A 333 9.18 9.43 -13.01
C LEU A 333 10.71 9.63 -13.03
N GLY A 334 11.29 10.21 -11.99
CA GLY A 334 12.71 10.61 -11.95
C GLY A 334 12.89 12.10 -11.77
#